data_AF-A0A2M8W6N6-F1
#
_entry.id   AF-A0A2M8W6N6-F1
#
_cell.length_a   1.000
_cell.length_b   1.000
_cell.length_c   1.000
_cell.angle_alpha   90.00
_cell.angle_beta   90.00
_cell.angle_gamma   90.00
#
_symmetry.space_group_name_H-M   'P 1'
#
loop_
_entity.id
_entity.type
_entity.pdbx_description
1 polymer ?
#
loop_
_entity_poly.entity_id
_entity_poly.type
_entity_poly.pdbx_seq_one_letter_code
_entity_poly.pdbx_strand_id
1 'polypeptide(L)'
;MVEKKVDAVWVWEYGVTAQKAIYGRFTDDPHDRSYTKDYLQASQGHGQLFKKVFPALGAGRFDVTYGWPGGSMEGFLSYSADRHHLAWPTTTRRGPEPWRMSPNPDPHGPETFTGDPTATNTSDANVALEDFRRSGERGVIVAVKLAGESDQLHLRAYLRQPASPRAYASTENLPQAIRILTFGFNRRKACQSRDFTLPGAPALYFNTTENHAAWSLTPSNSLSSDTLGSDAASSATGPADHASTSAHRRIATPTLDGEDLPGVSTPSPGDASGLVASTGSLADERSRNDDVIAEAADYDESEVSALERQISDTYFSVPDATATVKTRGSAQRAFAKLVKSNYGYRCAVTGIMTREFLVASHIVPWADDESIRLDPENGICLSTLVDRAFDTGFLTIDTDLIIHISTERLANDLSLLGSLRQYDGVRLRLPTRDAPNREFLQRRLGKWVD
;
A
#
# COMPACT_ATOMS: atom_id res chain seq x y z
N MET A 1 2.19 31.45 16.20
CA MET A 1 2.16 30.83 14.85
C MET A 1 2.01 29.34 15.05
N VAL A 2 0.87 28.79 14.64
CA VAL A 2 0.46 27.42 14.96
C VAL A 2 0.82 26.44 13.84
N GLU A 3 0.82 26.90 12.59
CA GLU A 3 1.35 26.15 11.44
C GLU A 3 2.80 26.50 11.14
N LYS A 4 3.58 25.47 10.81
CA LYS A 4 4.94 25.60 10.25
C LYS A 4 5.07 24.78 8.98
N LYS A 5 6.00 25.17 8.10
CA LYS A 5 6.33 24.40 6.89
C LYS A 5 6.93 23.04 7.27
N VAL A 6 6.57 22.00 6.54
CA VAL A 6 7.11 20.64 6.68
C VAL A 6 8.42 20.50 5.89
N ASP A 7 9.47 19.96 6.54
CA ASP A 7 10.74 19.58 5.90
C ASP A 7 10.74 18.10 5.48
N ALA A 8 10.26 17.22 6.35
CA ALA A 8 10.27 15.78 6.13
C ALA A 8 9.15 15.07 6.89
N VAL A 9 8.68 13.95 6.34
CA VAL A 9 7.72 13.06 7.00
C VAL A 9 8.18 11.62 6.89
N TRP A 10 8.01 10.86 7.96
CA TRP A 10 8.11 9.40 7.98
C TRP A 10 6.78 8.80 8.39
N VAL A 11 6.47 7.66 7.78
CA VAL A 11 5.21 6.95 7.95
C VAL A 11 5.52 5.47 8.14
N TRP A 12 4.95 4.84 9.17
CA TRP A 12 5.07 3.40 9.42
C TRP A 12 3.71 2.72 9.40
N GLU A 13 3.67 1.44 9.03
CA GLU A 13 2.51 0.60 9.26
C GLU A 13 2.39 0.22 10.74
N TYR A 14 1.19 0.31 11.31
CA TYR A 14 0.89 -0.25 12.63
C TYR A 14 0.74 -1.78 12.54
N GLY A 15 1.88 -2.46 12.40
CA GLY A 15 1.98 -3.92 12.36
C GLY A 15 2.57 -4.51 13.64
N VAL A 16 2.82 -5.82 13.62
CA VAL A 16 3.37 -6.59 14.77
C VAL A 16 4.61 -5.93 15.37
N THR A 17 5.55 -5.49 14.51
CA THR A 17 6.81 -4.90 14.95
C THR A 17 6.62 -3.53 15.62
N ALA A 18 5.71 -2.71 15.10
CA ALA A 18 5.41 -1.39 15.67
C ALA A 18 4.74 -1.54 17.03
N GLN A 19 3.71 -2.39 17.12
CA GLN A 19 3.03 -2.67 18.38
C GLN A 19 3.99 -3.26 19.42
N LYS A 20 4.86 -4.21 19.03
CA LYS A 20 5.87 -4.78 19.94
C LYS A 20 6.83 -3.74 20.50
N ALA A 21 7.24 -2.76 19.69
CA ALA A 21 8.03 -1.64 20.20
C ALA A 21 7.22 -0.78 21.19
N ILE A 22 5.97 -0.43 20.86
CA ILE A 22 5.16 0.54 21.63
C ILE A 22 4.62 -0.04 22.95
N TYR A 23 4.19 -1.30 22.94
CA TYR A 23 4.42 -2.33 23.97
C TYR A 23 5.47 -1.97 25.03
N GLY A 24 6.69 -1.82 24.51
CA GLY A 24 7.92 -1.86 25.25
C GLY A 24 8.34 -3.28 25.56
N ARG A 25 9.17 -3.39 26.60
CA ARG A 25 9.78 -4.66 27.02
C ARG A 25 8.94 -5.32 28.09
N PHE A 26 8.55 -6.58 27.87
CA PHE A 26 7.96 -7.42 28.90
C PHE A 26 9.06 -8.20 29.63
N THR A 27 8.87 -8.42 30.93
CA THR A 27 9.85 -9.05 31.83
C THR A 27 9.38 -10.38 32.40
N ASP A 28 8.14 -10.76 32.10
CA ASP A 28 7.38 -11.68 32.93
C ASP A 28 7.55 -13.15 32.49
N ASP A 29 8.13 -13.38 31.30
CA ASP A 29 8.61 -14.69 30.83
C ASP A 29 10.06 -14.57 30.31
N PRO A 30 11.07 -15.20 30.96
CA PRO A 30 12.47 -15.17 30.52
C PRO A 30 12.74 -15.96 29.21
N HIS A 31 11.79 -16.77 28.74
CA HIS A 31 11.88 -17.49 27.47
C HIS A 31 11.26 -16.70 26.30
N ASP A 32 10.37 -15.74 26.57
CA ASP A 32 9.76 -14.91 25.53
C ASP A 32 10.66 -13.73 25.12
N ARG A 33 11.23 -13.83 23.92
CA ARG A 33 12.12 -12.80 23.35
C ARG A 33 11.40 -11.85 22.38
N SER A 34 10.07 -11.86 22.34
CA SER A 34 9.31 -11.21 21.28
C SER A 34 9.04 -9.73 21.53
N TYR A 35 8.77 -9.31 22.78
CA TYR A 35 8.62 -7.91 23.20
C TYR A 35 9.95 -7.40 23.79
N THR A 36 10.91 -7.09 22.91
CA THR A 36 12.31 -6.77 23.28
C THR A 36 12.81 -5.42 22.75
N LYS A 37 11.90 -4.57 22.27
CA LYS A 37 12.23 -3.30 21.59
C LYS A 37 11.49 -2.11 22.21
N ASP A 38 12.13 -0.97 22.08
CA ASP A 38 11.78 0.36 22.58
C ASP A 38 12.11 1.41 21.49
N TYR A 39 11.96 1.00 20.23
CA TYR A 39 12.23 1.81 19.05
C TYR A 39 11.48 1.34 17.79
N LEU A 40 11.11 2.28 16.93
CA LEU A 40 10.67 2.03 15.55
C LEU A 40 11.88 2.06 14.61
N GLN A 41 12.01 1.01 13.80
CA GLN A 41 13.10 0.89 12.83
C GLN A 41 12.70 1.51 11.48
N ALA A 42 13.49 2.45 10.98
CA ALA A 42 13.33 2.94 9.62
C ALA A 42 13.82 1.88 8.63
N SER A 43 13.08 1.69 7.54
CA SER A 43 13.47 0.81 6.45
C SER A 43 14.68 1.37 5.71
N GLN A 44 15.42 0.50 5.02
CA GLN A 44 16.66 0.86 4.32
C GLN A 44 16.40 2.00 3.31
N GLY A 45 17.31 2.97 3.23
CA GLY A 45 17.13 4.21 2.46
C GLY A 45 16.33 5.29 3.21
N HIS A 46 15.14 4.96 3.74
CA HIS A 46 14.25 5.94 4.40
C HIS A 46 14.85 6.61 5.63
N GLY A 47 15.76 5.91 6.34
CA GLY A 47 16.52 6.48 7.45
C GLY A 47 17.56 7.54 7.06
N GLN A 48 18.04 7.58 5.81
CA GLN A 48 19.07 8.57 5.41
C GLN A 48 18.52 10.00 5.44
N LEU A 49 17.20 10.18 5.33
CA LEU A 49 16.56 11.48 5.46
C LEU A 49 16.79 12.09 6.86
N PHE A 50 16.95 11.29 7.92
CA PHE A 50 17.26 11.82 9.25
C PHE A 50 18.59 12.57 9.26
N LYS A 51 19.64 12.02 8.65
CA LYS A 51 20.95 12.70 8.55
C LYS A 51 20.87 14.01 7.77
N LYS A 52 19.94 14.12 6.81
CA LYS A 52 19.73 15.34 6.02
C LYS A 52 19.05 16.44 6.85
N VAL A 53 17.96 16.13 7.57
CA VAL A 53 17.18 17.16 8.30
C VAL A 53 17.56 17.32 9.78
N PHE A 54 18.42 16.43 10.29
CA PHE A 54 19.15 16.58 11.55
C PHE A 54 20.66 16.51 11.28
N PRO A 55 21.31 17.60 10.83
CA PRO A 55 22.73 17.58 10.42
C PRO A 55 23.71 17.19 11.54
N ALA A 56 23.29 17.35 12.81
CA ALA A 56 24.05 16.93 13.98
C ALA A 56 23.91 15.41 14.30
N LEU A 57 23.13 14.66 13.53
CA LEU A 57 23.02 13.20 13.65
C LEU A 57 24.28 12.52 13.10
N GLY A 58 25.26 12.33 13.99
CA GLY A 58 26.46 11.53 13.73
C GLY A 58 26.20 10.02 13.71
N ALA A 59 27.25 9.23 13.93
CA ALA A 59 27.16 7.75 14.02
C ALA A 59 26.59 7.22 15.36
N GLY A 60 26.24 8.11 16.29
CA GLY A 60 25.83 7.77 17.66
C GLY A 60 24.34 8.00 17.92
N ARG A 61 24.05 8.53 19.11
CA ARG A 61 22.73 8.96 19.57
C ARG A 61 22.56 10.46 19.32
N PHE A 62 21.37 10.88 18.89
CA PHE A 62 20.95 12.28 18.82
C PHE A 62 19.60 12.41 19.49
N ASP A 63 19.53 13.18 20.58
CA ASP A 63 18.29 13.35 21.34
C ASP A 63 17.27 14.18 20.57
N VAL A 64 16.00 13.81 20.69
CA VAL A 64 14.87 14.51 20.07
C VAL A 64 13.68 14.57 21.03
N THR A 65 12.91 15.65 20.96
CA THR A 65 11.61 15.75 21.62
C THR A 65 10.52 15.27 20.67
N TYR A 66 9.77 14.25 21.09
CA TYR A 66 8.55 13.82 20.42
C TYR A 66 7.36 14.66 20.94
N GLY A 67 6.66 15.38 20.07
CA GLY A 67 5.58 16.30 20.45
C GLY A 67 4.21 15.98 19.85
N TRP A 68 3.14 16.24 20.61
CA TRP A 68 1.75 16.12 20.17
C TRP A 68 0.83 17.10 20.94
N PRO A 69 -0.43 17.30 20.53
CA PRO A 69 -1.37 18.13 21.27
C PRO A 69 -1.57 17.58 22.69
N GLY A 70 -1.32 18.43 23.68
CA GLY A 70 -1.43 18.06 25.10
C GLY A 70 -0.25 17.29 25.70
N GLY A 71 0.80 16.93 24.94
CA GLY A 71 1.89 16.12 25.49
C GLY A 71 3.20 16.11 24.70
N SER A 72 4.24 15.61 25.36
CA SER A 72 5.54 15.34 24.72
C SER A 72 6.31 14.25 25.47
N MET A 73 7.32 13.68 24.82
CA MET A 73 8.19 12.64 25.38
C MET A 73 9.62 12.81 24.87
N GLU A 74 10.58 12.61 25.75
CA GLU A 74 12.00 12.50 25.36
C GLU A 74 12.20 11.26 24.50
N GLY A 75 12.94 11.42 23.41
CA GLY A 75 13.29 10.39 22.46
C GLY A 75 14.72 10.54 21.98
N PHE A 76 15.16 9.62 21.13
CA PHE A 76 16.42 9.75 20.45
C PHE A 76 16.43 9.01 19.11
N LEU A 77 17.10 9.63 18.14
CA LEU A 77 17.55 8.98 16.92
C LEU A 77 18.84 8.21 17.24
N SER A 78 18.95 6.99 16.71
CA SER A 78 20.19 6.21 16.77
C SER A 78 20.39 5.42 15.49
N TYR A 79 21.62 4.98 15.22
CA TYR A 79 21.95 4.11 14.10
C TYR A 79 22.61 2.83 14.59
N SER A 80 21.98 1.68 14.35
CA SER A 80 22.53 0.36 14.67
C SER A 80 21.93 -0.72 13.77
N ALA A 81 22.64 -1.84 13.60
CA ALA A 81 22.26 -2.92 12.67
C ALA A 81 21.93 -2.40 11.24
N ASP A 82 22.77 -1.50 10.72
CA ASP A 82 22.63 -0.80 9.42
C ASP A 82 21.34 0.02 9.22
N ARG A 83 20.59 0.35 10.29
CA ARG A 83 19.36 1.15 10.16
C ARG A 83 19.26 2.25 11.21
N HIS A 84 18.49 3.27 10.86
CA HIS A 84 18.15 4.35 11.78
C HIS A 84 16.91 3.96 12.60
N HIS A 85 16.91 4.31 13.88
CA HIS A 85 15.87 3.97 14.84
C HIS A 85 15.33 5.24 15.49
N LEU A 86 14.00 5.37 15.55
CA LEU A 86 13.30 6.30 16.46
C LEU A 86 13.09 5.56 17.77
N ALA A 87 13.90 5.88 18.78
CA ALA A 87 13.87 5.23 20.08
C ALA A 87 13.35 6.16 21.17
N TRP A 88 12.95 5.58 22.29
CA TRP A 88 12.58 6.28 23.53
C TRP A 88 13.25 5.60 24.74
N PRO A 89 13.37 6.28 25.89
CA PRO A 89 14.01 5.71 27.07
C PRO A 89 13.30 4.43 27.54
N THR A 90 14.05 3.35 27.77
CA THR A 90 13.51 2.09 28.31
C THR A 90 12.78 2.28 29.65
N THR A 91 13.13 3.33 30.40
CA THR A 91 12.51 3.71 31.67
C THR A 91 11.04 4.14 31.55
N THR A 92 10.58 4.65 30.39
CA THR A 92 9.15 4.95 30.18
C THR A 92 8.31 3.68 30.05
N ARG A 93 8.96 2.53 29.81
CA ARG A 93 8.38 1.21 29.51
C ARG A 93 7.42 1.12 28.32
N ARG A 94 6.95 2.23 27.75
CA ARG A 94 6.04 2.29 26.59
C ARG A 94 6.40 3.44 25.65
N GLY A 95 6.03 3.29 24.38
CA GLY A 95 6.24 4.32 23.36
C GLY A 95 5.36 5.58 23.54
N PRO A 96 5.49 6.57 22.65
CA PRO A 96 4.71 7.81 22.65
C PRO A 96 3.19 7.58 22.64
N GLU A 97 2.44 8.45 23.33
CA GLU A 97 0.98 8.35 23.47
C GLU A 97 0.23 8.27 22.14
N PRO A 98 0.52 9.08 21.11
CA PRO A 98 -0.21 9.02 19.84
C PRO A 98 -0.17 7.67 19.13
N TRP A 99 0.74 6.78 19.52
CA TRP A 99 0.92 5.46 18.93
C TRP A 99 0.45 4.32 19.84
N ARG A 100 0.02 4.62 21.08
CA ARG A 100 -0.57 3.62 21.99
C ARG A 100 -1.98 3.25 21.51
N MET A 101 -2.43 2.09 21.99
CA MET A 101 -3.85 1.75 21.92
C MET A 101 -4.63 2.49 23.01
N SER A 102 -5.93 2.69 22.80
CA SER A 102 -6.88 3.16 23.80
C SER A 102 -8.15 2.31 23.73
N PRO A 103 -8.83 2.01 24.85
CA PRO A 103 -10.14 1.37 24.82
C PRO A 103 -11.20 2.24 24.14
N ASN A 104 -11.03 3.56 24.16
CA ASN A 104 -11.94 4.54 23.58
C ASN A 104 -11.17 5.77 23.04
N PRO A 105 -10.56 5.68 21.85
CA PRO A 105 -9.88 6.80 21.22
C PRO A 105 -10.88 7.91 20.83
N ASP A 106 -10.47 9.17 21.01
CA ASP A 106 -11.30 10.37 20.88
C ASP A 106 -10.65 11.37 19.90
N PRO A 107 -11.40 12.19 19.13
CA PRO A 107 -10.82 13.18 18.20
C PRO A 107 -9.88 14.21 18.85
N HIS A 108 -10.10 14.53 20.13
CA HIS A 108 -9.29 15.49 20.89
C HIS A 108 -8.14 14.82 21.66
N GLY A 109 -8.17 13.49 21.80
CA GLY A 109 -7.08 12.70 22.40
C GLY A 109 -5.94 12.38 21.41
N PRO A 110 -4.74 12.07 21.91
CA PRO A 110 -3.62 11.66 21.06
C PRO A 110 -3.79 10.23 20.52
N GLU A 111 -4.35 9.29 21.30
CA GLU A 111 -4.51 7.89 20.89
C GLU A 111 -5.51 7.70 19.76
N THR A 112 -5.18 6.84 18.80
CA THR A 112 -6.00 6.58 17.60
C THR A 112 -6.40 5.12 17.41
N PHE A 113 -5.61 4.18 17.95
CA PHE A 113 -5.83 2.74 17.74
C PHE A 113 -6.68 2.16 18.87
N THR A 114 -7.71 1.37 18.56
CA THR A 114 -8.52 0.69 19.58
C THR A 114 -7.81 -0.55 20.13
N GLY A 115 -7.78 -0.70 21.45
CA GLY A 115 -7.29 -1.90 22.14
C GLY A 115 -6.89 -1.61 23.59
N ASP A 116 -6.43 -2.62 24.32
CA ASP A 116 -6.02 -2.48 25.72
C ASP A 116 -4.56 -1.98 25.87
N PRO A 117 -4.28 -0.74 26.32
CA PRO A 117 -2.91 -0.28 26.58
C PRO A 117 -2.26 -0.91 27.82
N THR A 118 -3.01 -1.62 28.66
CA THR A 118 -2.53 -2.03 29.99
C THR A 118 -1.74 -3.33 29.99
N ALA A 119 -1.90 -4.20 28.98
CA ALA A 119 -1.18 -5.47 28.85
C ALA A 119 0.32 -5.40 29.24
N THR A 120 0.72 -6.33 30.12
CA THR A 120 2.09 -6.47 30.64
C THR A 120 2.80 -7.72 30.12
N ASN A 121 2.08 -8.60 29.42
CA ASN A 121 2.58 -9.85 28.88
C ASN A 121 2.24 -9.98 27.38
N THR A 122 2.94 -10.89 26.71
CA THR A 122 2.83 -11.13 25.28
C THR A 122 1.46 -11.64 24.84
N SER A 123 0.78 -12.44 25.66
CA SER A 123 -0.53 -13.02 25.29
C SER A 123 -1.54 -11.90 25.11
N ASP A 124 -1.74 -11.08 26.14
CA ASP A 124 -2.76 -10.03 26.14
C ASP A 124 -2.44 -8.94 25.10
N ALA A 125 -1.16 -8.61 24.94
CA ALA A 125 -0.72 -7.64 23.92
C ALA A 125 -0.89 -8.17 22.48
N ASN A 126 -0.76 -9.48 22.24
CA ASN A 126 -1.07 -10.07 20.93
C ASN A 126 -2.59 -10.12 20.70
N VAL A 127 -3.40 -10.44 21.71
CA VAL A 127 -4.88 -10.41 21.62
C VAL A 127 -5.36 -9.02 21.21
N ALA A 128 -4.84 -7.96 21.85
CA ALA A 128 -5.15 -6.58 21.49
C ALA A 128 -4.80 -6.24 20.02
N LEU A 129 -3.69 -6.78 19.47
CA LEU A 129 -3.36 -6.64 18.04
C LEU A 129 -4.36 -7.38 17.14
N GLU A 130 -4.76 -8.58 17.53
CA GLU A 130 -5.70 -9.39 16.76
C GLU A 130 -7.09 -8.77 16.72
N ASP A 131 -7.60 -8.26 17.84
CA ASP A 131 -8.89 -7.58 17.88
C ASP A 131 -8.87 -6.29 17.05
N PHE A 132 -7.79 -5.49 17.12
CA PHE A 132 -7.61 -4.35 16.23
C PHE A 132 -7.57 -4.74 14.74
N ARG A 133 -7.04 -5.93 14.40
CA ARG A 133 -7.03 -6.43 13.02
C ARG A 133 -8.39 -6.95 12.56
N ARG A 134 -9.15 -7.58 13.47
CA ARG A 134 -10.50 -8.13 13.26
C ARG A 134 -11.52 -7.04 12.98
N SER A 135 -11.31 -5.80 13.46
CA SER A 135 -12.15 -4.64 13.07
C SER A 135 -12.07 -4.28 11.58
N GLY A 136 -11.08 -4.81 10.85
CA GLY A 136 -10.80 -4.50 9.45
C GLY A 136 -9.91 -3.27 9.25
N GLU A 137 -9.79 -2.42 10.26
CA GLU A 137 -9.00 -1.18 10.22
C GLU A 137 -7.49 -1.48 10.11
N ARG A 138 -6.72 -0.53 9.56
CA ARG A 138 -5.25 -0.65 9.53
C ARG A 138 -4.59 0.64 9.97
N GLY A 139 -3.90 0.60 11.10
CA GLY A 139 -3.22 1.76 11.66
C GLY A 139 -1.98 2.19 10.88
N VAL A 140 -1.70 3.50 10.96
CA VAL A 140 -0.57 4.18 10.35
C VAL A 140 0.02 5.15 11.37
N ILE A 141 1.31 5.04 11.61
CA ILE A 141 2.09 5.93 12.48
C ILE A 141 2.75 7.01 11.63
N VAL A 142 2.76 8.27 12.08
CA VAL A 142 3.39 9.40 11.38
C VAL A 142 4.33 10.15 12.32
N ALA A 143 5.52 10.51 11.83
CA ALA A 143 6.42 11.47 12.46
C ALA A 143 6.80 12.58 11.47
N VAL A 144 6.70 13.84 11.91
CA VAL A 144 6.83 15.05 11.07
C VAL A 144 7.96 15.93 11.57
N LYS A 145 8.87 16.33 10.69
CA LYS A 145 9.91 17.34 10.96
C LYS A 145 9.51 18.66 10.33
N LEU A 146 9.50 19.74 11.12
CA LEU A 146 9.15 21.08 10.67
C LEU A 146 10.37 21.97 10.47
N ALA A 147 10.23 22.93 9.56
CA ALA A 147 11.25 23.92 9.24
C ALA A 147 11.64 24.77 10.45
N GLY A 148 12.94 24.94 10.65
CA GLY A 148 13.51 25.76 11.73
C GLY A 148 13.57 25.10 13.11
N GLU A 149 13.05 23.89 13.29
CA GLU A 149 13.22 23.11 14.53
C GLU A 149 14.53 22.32 14.51
N SER A 150 15.28 22.31 15.61
CA SER A 150 16.58 21.63 15.73
C SER A 150 16.46 20.14 16.01
N ASP A 151 15.53 19.77 16.87
CA ASP A 151 15.53 18.55 17.68
C ASP A 151 14.10 18.07 18.00
N GLN A 152 13.09 18.49 17.23
CA GLN A 152 11.71 18.05 17.40
C GLN A 152 11.18 17.18 16.26
N LEU A 153 10.31 16.25 16.63
CA LEU A 153 9.44 15.48 15.72
C LEU A 153 8.01 15.49 16.25
N HIS A 154 7.06 15.90 15.42
CA HIS A 154 5.64 15.93 15.77
C HIS A 154 4.99 14.61 15.37
N LEU A 155 4.36 13.94 16.33
CA LEU A 155 3.86 12.58 16.17
C LEU A 155 2.34 12.56 16.00
N ARG A 156 1.84 11.74 15.07
CA ARG A 156 0.41 11.49 14.85
C ARG A 156 0.16 10.03 14.50
N ALA A 157 -1.11 9.63 14.50
CA ALA A 157 -1.59 8.35 14.02
C ALA A 157 -2.86 8.51 13.18
N TYR A 158 -3.07 7.59 12.23
CA TYR A 158 -4.19 7.58 11.30
C TYR A 158 -4.64 6.13 11.02
N LEU A 159 -5.84 5.98 10.47
CA LEU A 159 -6.46 4.69 10.13
C LEU A 159 -6.77 4.63 8.63
N ARG A 160 -6.36 3.55 7.95
CA ARG A 160 -6.92 3.19 6.65
C ARG A 160 -8.25 2.49 6.88
N GLN A 161 -9.29 2.92 6.15
CA GLN A 161 -10.66 2.39 6.21
C GLN A 161 -11.22 2.32 7.65
N PRO A 162 -11.24 3.43 8.42
CA PRO A 162 -11.80 3.45 9.77
C PRO A 162 -13.30 3.14 9.78
N ALA A 163 -13.78 2.58 10.89
CA ALA A 163 -15.20 2.54 11.18
C ALA A 163 -15.76 3.98 11.31
N SER A 164 -17.05 4.18 11.02
CA SER A 164 -17.70 5.51 11.01
C SER A 164 -17.37 6.42 12.22
N PRO A 165 -17.41 5.93 13.49
CA PRO A 165 -17.04 6.75 14.65
C PRO A 165 -15.60 7.30 14.64
N ARG A 166 -14.70 6.69 13.86
CA ARG A 166 -13.28 7.05 13.72
C ARG A 166 -12.92 7.66 12.37
N ALA A 167 -13.90 8.08 11.58
CA ALA A 167 -13.68 8.74 10.28
C ALA A 167 -12.79 10.00 10.37
N TYR A 168 -12.76 10.68 11.54
CA TYR A 168 -11.87 11.80 11.83
C TYR A 168 -10.37 11.44 11.67
N ALA A 169 -9.99 10.20 12.00
CA ALA A 169 -8.62 9.70 11.90
C ALA A 169 -8.29 9.05 10.55
N SER A 170 -9.17 9.17 9.55
CA SER A 170 -8.97 8.54 8.24
C SER A 170 -7.70 9.02 7.53
N THR A 171 -6.94 8.10 6.92
CA THR A 171 -5.86 8.46 6.00
C THR A 171 -6.35 9.22 4.77
N GLU A 172 -7.65 9.21 4.47
CA GLU A 172 -8.22 10.05 3.41
C GLU A 172 -8.13 11.54 3.72
N ASN A 173 -8.07 11.92 5.00
CA ASN A 173 -7.91 13.30 5.47
C ASN A 173 -6.46 13.80 5.32
N LEU A 174 -5.51 12.92 4.95
CA LEU A 174 -4.12 13.29 4.71
C LEU A 174 -3.95 13.94 3.32
N PRO A 175 -3.10 14.97 3.19
CA PRO A 175 -2.68 15.50 1.90
C PRO A 175 -2.17 14.38 0.99
N GLN A 176 -2.49 14.41 -0.31
CA GLN A 176 -2.14 13.35 -1.26
C GLN A 176 -0.64 12.98 -1.22
N ALA A 177 0.23 13.97 -1.03
CA ALA A 177 1.68 13.78 -0.94
C ALA A 177 2.15 12.90 0.25
N ILE A 178 1.35 12.85 1.33
CA ILE A 178 1.52 11.98 2.51
C ILE A 178 0.70 10.71 2.35
N ARG A 179 -0.54 10.81 1.84
CA ARG A 179 -1.46 9.69 1.69
C ARG A 179 -0.89 8.56 0.83
N ILE A 180 -0.12 8.86 -0.22
CA ILE A 180 0.56 7.81 -1.01
C ILE A 180 1.57 6.97 -0.19
N LEU A 181 2.13 7.54 0.89
CA LEU A 181 3.07 6.84 1.78
C LEU A 181 2.37 5.81 2.69
N THR A 182 1.04 5.73 2.69
CA THR A 182 0.28 4.76 3.49
C THR A 182 -0.05 3.46 2.73
N PHE A 183 0.20 3.40 1.42
CA PHE A 183 -0.16 2.27 0.55
C PHE A 183 1.02 1.38 0.11
N GLY A 184 2.26 1.85 0.29
CA GLY A 184 3.48 1.15 -0.15
C GLY A 184 4.18 0.27 0.89
N PHE A 185 3.47 -0.12 1.96
CA PHE A 185 4.07 -0.96 3.02
C PHE A 185 4.18 -2.43 2.61
N ASN A 186 5.28 -3.06 3.02
CA ASN A 186 5.45 -4.51 2.93
C ASN A 186 6.43 -4.99 4.01
N ARG A 187 6.70 -6.31 4.07
CA ARG A 187 7.53 -6.93 5.11
C ARG A 187 8.95 -6.35 5.21
N ARG A 188 9.54 -5.89 4.09
CA ARG A 188 10.84 -5.16 4.04
C ARG A 188 10.69 -3.67 4.33
N LYS A 189 9.58 -3.07 3.88
CA LYS A 189 9.29 -1.63 3.90
C LYS A 189 8.14 -1.32 4.86
N ALA A 190 8.35 -1.57 6.15
CA ALA A 190 7.43 -1.16 7.21
C ALA A 190 7.44 0.35 7.46
N CYS A 191 8.40 1.08 6.87
CA CYS A 191 8.57 2.53 6.94
C CYS A 191 8.72 3.11 5.53
N GLN A 192 8.06 4.23 5.28
CA GLN A 192 8.28 5.11 4.13
C GLN A 192 8.61 6.51 4.62
N SER A 193 9.23 7.32 3.76
CA SER A 193 9.59 8.70 4.08
C SER A 193 9.55 9.58 2.83
N ARG A 194 9.32 10.88 3.05
CA ARG A 194 9.32 11.88 1.99
C ARG A 194 9.98 13.17 2.46
N ASP A 195 10.82 13.70 1.57
CA ASP A 195 11.56 14.94 1.72
C ASP A 195 10.80 16.07 1.01
N PHE A 196 10.43 17.11 1.76
CA PHE A 196 9.72 18.30 1.29
C PHE A 196 10.65 19.52 1.12
N THR A 197 11.95 19.35 1.37
CA THR A 197 12.99 20.36 1.07
C THR A 197 13.46 20.31 -0.39
N LEU A 198 13.10 19.27 -1.14
CA LEU A 198 13.52 19.09 -2.54
C LEU A 198 12.85 20.09 -3.49
N PRO A 199 13.55 20.59 -4.53
CA PRO A 199 12.94 21.38 -5.60
C PRO A 199 11.76 20.64 -6.24
N GLY A 200 10.64 21.33 -6.42
CA GLY A 200 9.41 20.75 -6.99
C GLY A 200 8.57 19.91 -6.03
N ALA A 201 8.97 19.75 -4.76
CA ALA A 201 8.07 19.22 -3.74
C ALA A 201 6.92 20.21 -3.47
N PRO A 202 5.66 19.74 -3.27
CA PRO A 202 4.55 20.62 -2.95
C PRO A 202 4.78 21.28 -1.58
N ALA A 203 4.45 22.56 -1.45
CA ALA A 203 4.43 23.23 -0.15
C ALA A 203 3.39 22.54 0.75
N LEU A 204 3.81 22.23 1.97
CA LEU A 204 2.97 21.58 2.96
C LEU A 204 3.23 22.20 4.33
N TYR A 205 2.16 22.47 5.05
CA TYR A 205 2.17 23.08 6.37
C TYR A 205 1.50 22.14 7.36
N PHE A 206 1.97 22.21 8.61
CA PHE A 206 1.53 21.34 9.69
C PHE A 206 1.23 22.16 10.94
N ASN A 207 0.02 21.96 11.47
CA ASN A 207 -0.50 22.57 12.67
C ASN A 207 -0.11 21.70 13.88
N THR A 208 0.70 22.24 14.78
CA THR A 208 1.22 21.45 15.92
C THR A 208 0.19 21.19 17.01
N THR A 209 -0.90 21.97 17.09
CA THR A 209 -1.94 21.87 18.13
C THR A 209 -3.13 21.00 17.75
N GLU A 210 -3.27 20.61 16.49
CA GLU A 210 -4.34 19.72 16.01
C GLU A 210 -3.89 18.26 15.96
N ASN A 211 -4.78 17.31 16.29
CA ASN A 211 -4.48 15.88 16.16
C ASN A 211 -4.59 15.45 14.68
N HIS A 212 -5.79 15.12 14.21
CA HIS A 212 -5.95 14.51 12.89
C HIS A 212 -6.08 15.55 11.76
N ALA A 213 -6.65 16.72 12.03
CA ALA A 213 -6.82 17.84 11.09
C ALA A 213 -5.56 18.71 10.90
N ALA A 214 -4.38 18.16 11.18
CA ALA A 214 -3.12 18.91 11.33
C ALA A 214 -2.46 19.43 10.05
N TRP A 215 -3.09 19.37 8.87
CA TRP A 215 -2.41 19.58 7.59
C TRP A 215 -3.08 20.61 6.68
N SER A 216 -2.28 21.46 6.03
CA SER A 216 -2.76 22.41 5.03
C SER A 216 -1.76 22.63 3.88
N LEU A 217 -2.27 23.04 2.71
CA LEU A 217 -1.48 23.33 1.51
C LEU A 217 -1.03 24.80 1.43
N THR A 218 -1.67 25.67 2.21
CA THR A 218 -1.41 27.10 2.31
C THR A 218 -1.36 27.46 3.78
N PRO A 219 -0.42 28.33 4.23
CA PRO A 219 -0.40 28.75 5.61
C PRO A 219 -1.69 29.49 5.93
N SER A 220 -2.31 29.15 7.06
CA SER A 220 -3.45 29.85 7.62
C SER A 220 -3.07 31.30 7.93
N ASN A 221 -3.45 32.21 7.03
CA ASN A 221 -3.42 33.63 7.32
C ASN A 221 -4.33 33.87 8.54
N SER A 222 -3.75 34.40 9.62
CA SER A 222 -4.51 34.91 10.75
C SER A 222 -5.35 36.08 10.30
N LEU A 223 -6.62 35.83 9.95
CA LEU A 223 -7.62 36.88 9.85
C LEU A 223 -7.80 37.46 11.26
N SER A 224 -7.29 38.68 11.44
CA SER A 224 -7.59 39.50 12.59
C SER A 224 -9.10 39.69 12.71
N SER A 225 -9.61 39.49 13.92
CA SER A 225 -10.99 39.80 14.25
C SER A 225 -11.16 41.32 14.31
N ASP A 226 -11.48 41.94 13.16
CA ASP A 226 -11.94 43.32 13.11
C ASP A 226 -13.45 43.38 12.84
N THR A 227 -14.17 43.39 13.96
CA THR A 227 -15.30 44.27 14.25
C THR A 227 -16.10 44.85 13.06
N LEU A 228 -17.24 44.24 12.75
CA LEU A 228 -18.45 44.98 12.37
C LEU A 228 -19.63 44.40 13.14
N GLY A 229 -20.20 45.19 14.04
CA GLY A 229 -21.40 44.82 14.76
C GLY A 229 -22.64 44.96 13.88
N SER A 230 -23.68 44.18 14.19
CA SER A 230 -25.02 44.40 13.69
C SER A 230 -26.01 44.25 14.85
N ASP A 231 -26.52 45.38 15.33
CA ASP A 231 -27.67 45.42 16.23
C ASP A 231 -28.91 44.80 15.59
N ALA A 232 -29.86 44.43 16.44
CA ALA A 232 -31.10 43.78 16.05
C ALA A 232 -32.05 44.70 15.24
N ALA A 233 -32.76 44.11 14.28
CA ALA A 233 -34.07 44.58 13.85
C ALA A 233 -34.93 43.41 13.34
N SER A 234 -36.25 43.54 13.50
CA SER A 234 -37.24 42.49 13.29
C SER A 234 -38.21 42.79 12.13
N SER A 235 -38.86 41.74 11.64
CA SER A 235 -40.22 41.72 11.06
C SER A 235 -40.59 42.57 9.82
N ALA A 236 -40.81 41.83 8.73
CA ALA A 236 -42.09 41.75 7.98
C ALA A 236 -42.47 42.76 6.87
N THR A 237 -43.37 42.26 6.01
CA THR A 237 -44.21 42.91 4.96
C THR A 237 -43.56 43.44 3.66
N GLY A 238 -44.07 42.94 2.51
CA GLY A 238 -44.00 43.60 1.19
C GLY A 238 -45.28 44.42 0.89
N PRO A 239 -45.72 44.66 -0.37
CA PRO A 239 -45.23 44.13 -1.66
C PRO A 239 -45.14 45.19 -2.81
N ALA A 240 -45.03 44.69 -4.08
CA ALA A 240 -45.45 45.29 -5.38
C ALA A 240 -44.40 45.95 -6.34
N ASP A 241 -44.45 45.48 -7.60
CA ASP A 241 -44.26 46.12 -8.93
C ASP A 241 -43.09 47.12 -9.20
N HIS A 242 -42.25 47.00 -10.25
CA HIS A 242 -42.59 46.92 -11.68
C HIS A 242 -41.37 46.64 -12.61
N ALA A 243 -41.65 46.03 -13.78
CA ALA A 243 -41.06 46.25 -15.14
C ALA A 243 -39.58 45.92 -15.51
N SER A 244 -39.44 45.14 -16.61
CA SER A 244 -38.50 45.18 -17.76
C SER A 244 -37.03 45.67 -17.61
N THR A 245 -36.02 45.10 -18.29
CA THR A 245 -36.01 44.49 -19.64
C THR A 245 -34.77 43.61 -19.85
N SER A 246 -34.83 42.62 -20.76
CA SER A 246 -33.65 41.88 -21.26
C SER A 246 -33.28 42.32 -22.68
N ALA A 247 -31.98 42.34 -23.00
CA ALA A 247 -31.47 42.61 -24.35
C ALA A 247 -30.19 41.80 -24.65
N HIS A 248 -30.36 40.54 -25.09
CA HIS A 248 -29.27 39.76 -25.68
C HIS A 248 -29.06 40.09 -27.16
N ARG A 249 -27.80 40.24 -27.60
CA ARG A 249 -27.43 40.42 -29.01
C ARG A 249 -26.99 39.08 -29.62
N ARG A 250 -27.65 38.64 -30.70
CA ARG A 250 -27.31 37.44 -31.49
C ARG A 250 -26.48 37.77 -32.73
N ILE A 251 -25.57 36.87 -33.12
CA ILE A 251 -25.17 36.49 -34.51
C ILE A 251 -24.61 35.04 -34.34
N ALA A 252 -25.19 33.91 -34.80
CA ALA A 252 -25.47 33.43 -36.17
C ALA A 252 -24.17 33.16 -36.98
N THR A 253 -23.97 32.16 -37.86
CA THR A 253 -24.65 30.92 -38.36
C THR A 253 -23.58 30.14 -39.21
N PRO A 254 -23.76 28.94 -39.83
CA PRO A 254 -24.97 28.12 -40.07
C PRO A 254 -24.84 26.58 -39.81
N THR A 255 -25.92 25.86 -40.09
CA THR A 255 -26.11 24.39 -40.10
C THR A 255 -25.86 23.74 -41.48
N LEU A 256 -25.58 22.43 -41.48
CA LEU A 256 -26.02 21.50 -42.55
C LEU A 256 -26.49 20.18 -41.92
N ASP A 257 -27.79 19.92 -42.12
CA ASP A 257 -28.51 18.67 -42.40
C ASP A 257 -28.21 17.37 -41.61
N GLY A 258 -29.28 16.64 -41.29
CA GLY A 258 -29.27 15.46 -40.43
C GLY A 258 -29.53 14.14 -41.15
N GLU A 259 -29.44 13.05 -40.37
CA GLU A 259 -29.92 11.70 -40.69
C GLU A 259 -30.57 11.12 -39.43
N ASP A 260 -31.54 10.22 -39.60
CA ASP A 260 -32.40 9.67 -38.55
C ASP A 260 -31.68 8.77 -37.51
N LEU A 261 -32.32 8.58 -36.34
CA LEU A 261 -32.63 7.25 -35.74
C LEU A 261 -33.56 7.44 -34.51
N PRO A 262 -34.40 6.44 -34.16
CA PRO A 262 -35.60 6.64 -33.34
C PRO A 262 -35.39 6.53 -31.83
N GLY A 263 -36.34 7.07 -31.06
CA GLY A 263 -36.34 7.02 -29.61
C GLY A 263 -36.75 5.67 -29.00
N VAL A 264 -36.27 5.41 -27.78
CA VAL A 264 -36.77 4.37 -26.88
C VAL A 264 -37.02 4.97 -25.49
N SER A 265 -38.17 4.63 -24.92
CA SER A 265 -38.68 5.13 -23.65
C SER A 265 -37.90 4.60 -22.44
N THR A 266 -37.80 5.41 -21.38
CA THR A 266 -37.38 4.97 -20.05
C THR A 266 -38.43 4.07 -19.38
N PRO A 267 -38.06 2.92 -18.79
CA PRO A 267 -38.89 2.22 -17.82
C PRO A 267 -38.51 2.60 -16.38
N SER A 268 -39.52 2.93 -15.57
CA SER A 268 -39.44 2.96 -14.10
C SER A 268 -39.55 1.54 -13.51
N PRO A 269 -39.13 1.29 -12.25
CA PRO A 269 -38.86 -0.06 -11.76
C PRO A 269 -40.13 -0.83 -11.38
N GLY A 270 -40.11 -2.15 -11.61
CA GLY A 270 -41.13 -3.10 -11.20
C GLY A 270 -40.53 -4.50 -11.03
N ASP A 271 -40.97 -5.20 -9.99
CA ASP A 271 -40.40 -6.43 -9.45
C ASP A 271 -40.13 -7.56 -10.45
N ALA A 272 -38.93 -8.15 -10.37
CA ALA A 272 -38.61 -9.46 -10.94
C ALA A 272 -37.68 -10.25 -10.01
N SER A 273 -38.29 -11.00 -9.09
CA SER A 273 -37.58 -12.05 -8.35
C SER A 273 -37.08 -13.14 -9.30
N GLY A 274 -35.82 -13.56 -9.13
CA GLY A 274 -35.34 -14.85 -9.65
C GLY A 274 -34.42 -14.79 -10.87
N LEU A 275 -33.18 -14.35 -10.67
CA LEU A 275 -32.05 -14.98 -11.37
C LEU A 275 -31.02 -15.46 -10.34
N VAL A 276 -30.77 -16.76 -10.36
CA VAL A 276 -29.66 -17.41 -9.66
C VAL A 276 -28.35 -17.11 -10.41
N ALA A 277 -27.78 -15.94 -10.16
CA ALA A 277 -26.39 -15.69 -10.49
C ALA A 277 -25.53 -16.65 -9.65
N SER A 278 -24.87 -17.59 -10.32
CA SER A 278 -23.95 -18.52 -9.69
C SER A 278 -22.88 -17.74 -8.92
N THR A 279 -22.84 -17.91 -7.61
CA THR A 279 -21.79 -17.36 -6.76
C THR A 279 -20.50 -18.15 -7.00
N GLY A 280 -19.85 -17.89 -8.13
CA GLY A 280 -18.43 -18.16 -8.31
C GLY A 280 -17.69 -17.47 -7.18
N SER A 281 -17.02 -18.26 -6.33
CA SER A 281 -16.54 -17.80 -5.02
C SER A 281 -15.46 -16.72 -5.17
N LEU A 282 -15.83 -15.46 -4.94
CA LEU A 282 -14.89 -14.33 -4.76
C LEU A 282 -13.95 -14.51 -3.56
N ALA A 283 -14.14 -15.57 -2.75
CA ALA A 283 -13.25 -15.96 -1.68
C ALA A 283 -12.17 -16.99 -2.10
N ASP A 284 -12.33 -17.71 -3.23
CA ASP A 284 -11.43 -18.81 -3.60
C ASP A 284 -10.17 -18.36 -4.37
N GLU A 285 -10.23 -17.22 -5.09
CA GLU A 285 -9.08 -16.72 -5.85
C GLU A 285 -8.04 -15.95 -5.00
N ARG A 286 -8.44 -15.39 -3.86
CA ARG A 286 -7.58 -14.49 -3.05
C ARG A 286 -6.43 -15.19 -2.32
N SER A 287 -6.30 -16.51 -2.43
CA SER A 287 -5.25 -17.30 -1.79
C SER A 287 -4.37 -18.10 -2.77
N ARG A 288 -4.39 -17.79 -4.07
CA ARG A 288 -3.51 -18.45 -5.06
C ARG A 288 -2.32 -17.56 -5.42
N ASN A 289 -1.34 -17.55 -4.51
CA ASN A 289 0.09 -17.34 -4.73
C ASN A 289 0.55 -16.54 -5.97
N ASP A 290 0.27 -15.23 -5.96
CA ASP A 290 0.82 -14.25 -6.91
C ASP A 290 2.37 -14.24 -6.89
N ASP A 291 2.99 -14.44 -8.07
CA ASP A 291 4.43 -14.49 -8.26
C ASP A 291 5.12 -13.13 -8.10
N VAL A 292 4.44 -12.03 -8.43
CA VAL A 292 4.90 -10.66 -8.19
C VAL A 292 5.08 -10.43 -6.68
N ILE A 293 4.11 -10.90 -5.89
CA ILE A 293 4.16 -10.79 -4.42
C ILE A 293 5.30 -11.66 -3.86
N ALA A 294 5.50 -12.86 -4.40
CA ALA A 294 6.59 -13.75 -3.96
C ALA A 294 7.98 -13.19 -4.32
N GLU A 295 8.16 -12.60 -5.50
CA GLU A 295 9.43 -11.98 -5.89
C GLU A 295 9.77 -10.73 -5.06
N ALA A 296 8.73 -10.02 -4.59
CA ALA A 296 8.87 -8.89 -3.67
C ALA A 296 9.00 -9.30 -2.18
N ALA A 297 8.79 -10.58 -1.85
CA ALA A 297 8.81 -11.08 -0.48
C ALA A 297 10.22 -11.09 0.12
N ASP A 298 10.32 -11.33 1.44
CA ASP A 298 11.62 -11.55 2.10
C ASP A 298 12.30 -12.82 1.58
N TYR A 299 13.62 -12.75 1.41
CA TYR A 299 14.47 -13.86 0.99
C TYR A 299 15.76 -13.84 1.82
N ASP A 300 16.46 -14.96 1.88
CA ASP A 300 17.84 -15.04 2.38
C ASP A 300 18.83 -15.24 1.23
N GLU A 301 19.88 -14.43 1.13
CA GLU A 301 20.87 -14.55 0.05
C GLU A 301 21.64 -15.89 0.14
N SER A 302 21.77 -16.48 1.34
CA SER A 302 22.39 -17.80 1.52
C SER A 302 21.46 -18.95 1.13
N GLU A 303 20.15 -18.83 1.41
CA GLU A 303 19.13 -19.77 0.91
C GLU A 303 19.03 -19.67 -0.61
N VAL A 304 18.96 -18.47 -1.20
CA VAL A 304 18.98 -18.24 -2.65
C VAL A 304 20.19 -18.91 -3.29
N SER A 305 21.38 -18.72 -2.71
CA SER A 305 22.61 -19.35 -3.19
C SER A 305 22.60 -20.89 -3.08
N ALA A 306 21.88 -21.46 -2.12
CA ALA A 306 21.70 -22.91 -2.01
C ALA A 306 20.68 -23.43 -3.03
N LEU A 307 19.56 -22.71 -3.20
CA LEU A 307 18.50 -23.01 -4.15
C LEU A 307 18.99 -22.90 -5.61
N GLU A 308 19.85 -21.94 -5.92
CA GLU A 308 20.52 -21.83 -7.24
C GLU A 308 21.41 -23.05 -7.55
N ARG A 309 22.12 -23.61 -6.55
CA ARG A 309 22.86 -24.87 -6.74
C ARG A 309 21.93 -26.05 -6.92
N GLN A 310 20.90 -26.15 -6.08
CA GLN A 310 19.86 -27.16 -6.16
C GLN A 310 19.19 -27.20 -7.55
N ILE A 311 18.91 -26.04 -8.16
CA ILE A 311 18.44 -25.94 -9.55
C ILE A 311 19.49 -26.46 -10.54
N SER A 312 20.76 -26.08 -10.37
CA SER A 312 21.87 -26.58 -11.21
C SER A 312 22.07 -28.09 -11.09
N ASP A 313 21.72 -28.68 -9.95
CA ASP A 313 21.74 -30.12 -9.68
C ASP A 313 20.42 -30.82 -10.12
N THR A 314 19.54 -30.12 -10.84
CA THR A 314 18.24 -30.60 -11.38
C THR A 314 17.24 -31.10 -10.33
N TYR A 315 17.30 -30.57 -9.09
CA TYR A 315 16.37 -30.92 -8.02
C TYR A 315 15.40 -29.76 -7.75
N PHE A 316 14.17 -29.82 -8.28
CA PHE A 316 13.27 -28.66 -8.30
C PHE A 316 12.28 -28.54 -7.14
N SER A 317 12.33 -29.49 -6.19
CA SER A 317 11.34 -29.59 -5.10
C SER A 317 11.58 -28.62 -3.94
N VAL A 318 10.52 -27.96 -3.48
CA VAL A 318 10.52 -27.10 -2.27
C VAL A 318 9.33 -27.47 -1.39
N PRO A 319 9.51 -28.35 -0.38
CA PRO A 319 8.38 -28.89 0.39
C PRO A 319 7.64 -27.85 1.24
N ASP A 320 6.30 -27.93 1.29
CA ASP A 320 5.48 -26.98 2.06
C ASP A 320 5.82 -26.94 3.56
N ALA A 321 6.17 -28.08 4.15
CA ALA A 321 6.61 -28.17 5.55
C ALA A 321 7.89 -27.37 5.86
N THR A 322 8.67 -27.00 4.84
CA THR A 322 9.89 -26.18 4.95
C THR A 322 9.69 -24.74 4.46
N ALA A 323 8.59 -24.47 3.74
CA ALA A 323 8.35 -23.21 3.04
C ALA A 323 7.83 -22.12 4.00
N THR A 324 8.71 -21.57 4.84
CA THR A 324 8.41 -20.26 5.47
C THR A 324 8.21 -19.20 4.38
N VAL A 325 7.52 -18.08 4.67
CA VAL A 325 7.36 -17.01 3.67
C VAL A 325 8.70 -16.45 3.21
N LYS A 326 9.73 -16.51 4.06
CA LYS A 326 11.11 -16.15 3.69
C LYS A 326 11.72 -17.18 2.73
N THR A 327 11.55 -18.47 3.02
CA THR A 327 12.01 -19.58 2.18
C THR A 327 11.33 -19.59 0.81
N ARG A 328 10.01 -19.30 0.75
CA ARG A 328 9.30 -19.10 -0.53
C ARG A 328 9.84 -17.90 -1.30
N GLY A 329 10.13 -16.78 -0.64
CA GLY A 329 10.77 -15.64 -1.31
C GLY A 329 12.19 -15.95 -1.79
N SER A 330 12.97 -16.75 -1.06
CA SER A 330 14.27 -17.29 -1.49
C SER A 330 14.15 -18.18 -2.73
N ALA A 331 13.19 -19.10 -2.73
CA ALA A 331 12.90 -19.98 -3.85
C ALA A 331 12.44 -19.20 -5.09
N GLN A 332 11.46 -18.32 -4.94
CA GLN A 332 11.00 -17.44 -6.01
C GLN A 332 12.15 -16.60 -6.56
N ARG A 333 13.03 -16.07 -5.70
CA ARG A 333 14.16 -15.24 -6.12
C ARG A 333 15.17 -16.02 -6.97
N ALA A 334 15.49 -17.26 -6.59
CA ALA A 334 16.37 -18.15 -7.35
C ALA A 334 15.75 -18.51 -8.72
N PHE A 335 14.51 -19.03 -8.70
CA PHE A 335 13.71 -19.35 -9.89
C PHE A 335 13.60 -18.15 -10.85
N ALA A 336 13.15 -16.99 -10.34
CA ALA A 336 12.90 -15.82 -11.15
C ALA A 336 14.17 -15.21 -11.76
N LYS A 337 15.31 -15.29 -11.06
CA LYS A 337 16.60 -14.88 -11.61
C LYS A 337 16.98 -15.74 -12.81
N LEU A 338 16.80 -17.06 -12.73
CA LEU A 338 17.08 -17.99 -13.83
C LEU A 338 16.11 -17.77 -15.00
N VAL A 339 14.81 -17.84 -14.77
CA VAL A 339 13.78 -17.63 -15.81
C VAL A 339 14.00 -16.29 -16.53
N LYS A 340 14.13 -15.18 -15.80
CA LYS A 340 14.37 -13.87 -16.43
C LYS A 340 15.69 -13.81 -17.19
N SER A 341 16.73 -14.51 -16.77
CA SER A 341 18.00 -14.58 -17.50
C SER A 341 17.89 -15.40 -18.79
N ASN A 342 17.18 -16.53 -18.77
CA ASN A 342 16.90 -17.38 -19.94
C ASN A 342 16.12 -16.62 -21.04
N TYR A 343 15.23 -15.72 -20.64
CA TYR A 343 14.51 -14.81 -21.53
C TYR A 343 15.29 -13.51 -21.89
N GLY A 344 16.53 -13.33 -21.40
CA GLY A 344 17.35 -12.14 -21.66
C GLY A 344 16.79 -10.85 -21.03
N TYR A 345 16.10 -10.97 -19.90
CA TYR A 345 15.32 -9.93 -19.23
C TYR A 345 14.34 -9.24 -20.19
N ARG A 346 13.51 -10.04 -20.87
CA ARG A 346 12.48 -9.58 -21.79
C ARG A 346 11.17 -10.37 -21.60
N CYS A 347 10.05 -9.67 -21.53
CA CYS A 347 8.73 -10.29 -21.55
C CYS A 347 8.52 -11.11 -22.85
N ALA A 348 8.08 -12.35 -22.69
CA ALA A 348 7.86 -13.32 -23.76
C ALA A 348 6.73 -12.92 -24.74
N VAL A 349 5.80 -12.08 -24.29
CA VAL A 349 4.63 -11.60 -25.04
C VAL A 349 4.88 -10.18 -25.57
N THR A 350 5.03 -9.20 -24.68
CA THR A 350 5.08 -7.76 -25.03
C THR A 350 6.45 -7.28 -25.47
N GLY A 351 7.52 -8.05 -25.23
CA GLY A 351 8.88 -7.62 -25.52
C GLY A 351 9.45 -6.54 -24.59
N ILE A 352 8.71 -6.10 -23.55
CA ILE A 352 9.18 -5.16 -22.51
C ILE A 352 10.48 -5.67 -21.87
N MET A 353 11.43 -4.77 -21.59
CA MET A 353 12.74 -5.09 -20.99
C MET A 353 13.00 -4.40 -19.64
N THR A 354 12.14 -3.46 -19.24
CA THR A 354 12.27 -2.71 -17.98
C THR A 354 12.05 -3.67 -16.81
N ARG A 355 13.10 -3.92 -16.03
CA ARG A 355 13.17 -5.03 -15.05
C ARG A 355 12.07 -4.98 -14.00
N GLU A 356 11.68 -3.77 -13.60
CA GLU A 356 10.65 -3.46 -12.61
C GLU A 356 9.24 -3.91 -13.06
N PHE A 357 9.04 -4.12 -14.36
CA PHE A 357 7.79 -4.62 -14.93
C PHE A 357 7.83 -6.12 -15.25
N LEU A 358 8.95 -6.81 -15.04
CA LEU A 358 9.10 -8.23 -15.37
C LEU A 358 8.79 -9.12 -14.17
N VAL A 359 8.10 -10.23 -14.44
CA VAL A 359 7.70 -11.28 -13.51
C VAL A 359 8.19 -12.62 -14.07
N ALA A 360 8.64 -13.53 -13.22
CA ALA A 360 8.76 -14.94 -13.59
C ALA A 360 7.49 -15.65 -13.14
N SER A 361 6.60 -15.89 -14.10
CA SER A 361 5.26 -16.44 -13.90
C SER A 361 5.31 -17.96 -13.98
N HIS A 362 4.72 -18.64 -13.01
CA HIS A 362 4.61 -20.10 -13.00
C HIS A 362 3.49 -20.59 -13.93
N ILE A 363 3.79 -21.57 -14.78
CA ILE A 363 2.80 -22.22 -15.66
C ILE A 363 1.85 -23.07 -14.82
N VAL A 364 2.39 -24.00 -14.03
CA VAL A 364 1.70 -24.69 -12.94
C VAL A 364 1.92 -23.89 -11.66
N PRO A 365 0.87 -23.26 -11.07
CA PRO A 365 0.99 -22.45 -9.87
C PRO A 365 1.74 -23.14 -8.73
N TRP A 366 2.56 -22.36 -8.01
CA TRP A 366 3.36 -22.81 -6.85
C TRP A 366 2.62 -23.73 -5.88
N ALA A 367 1.33 -23.47 -5.62
CA ALA A 367 0.53 -24.19 -4.64
C ALA A 367 0.09 -25.60 -5.11
N ASP A 368 0.12 -25.89 -6.41
CA ASP A 368 -0.45 -27.12 -6.97
C ASP A 368 0.54 -28.28 -7.01
N ASP A 369 1.85 -28.01 -7.01
CA ASP A 369 2.88 -29.01 -7.21
C ASP A 369 4.19 -28.57 -6.56
N GLU A 370 4.58 -29.22 -5.46
CA GLU A 370 5.82 -28.87 -4.77
C GLU A 370 7.10 -29.38 -5.45
N SER A 371 6.98 -30.28 -6.43
CA SER A 371 8.13 -30.95 -7.06
C SER A 371 8.81 -30.12 -8.16
N ILE A 372 8.08 -29.16 -8.75
CA ILE A 372 8.49 -28.34 -9.91
C ILE A 372 8.56 -26.83 -9.59
N ARG A 373 8.67 -26.47 -8.31
CA ARG A 373 8.68 -25.08 -7.79
C ARG A 373 9.90 -24.25 -8.16
N LEU A 374 10.99 -24.91 -8.54
CA LEU A 374 12.20 -24.26 -9.03
C LEU A 374 12.54 -24.63 -10.47
N ASP A 375 11.67 -25.40 -11.14
CA ASP A 375 11.90 -25.90 -12.49
C ASP A 375 11.79 -24.74 -13.49
N PRO A 376 12.88 -24.35 -14.19
CA PRO A 376 12.82 -23.25 -15.14
C PRO A 376 11.88 -23.52 -16.33
N GLU A 377 11.59 -24.77 -16.68
CA GLU A 377 10.59 -25.10 -17.71
C GLU A 377 9.14 -24.85 -17.24
N ASN A 378 8.94 -24.68 -15.92
CA ASN A 378 7.68 -24.21 -15.32
C ASN A 378 7.58 -22.67 -15.27
N GLY A 379 8.54 -21.94 -15.85
CA GLY A 379 8.61 -20.48 -15.78
C GLY A 379 8.53 -19.76 -17.12
N ILE A 380 7.74 -18.69 -17.17
CA ILE A 380 7.69 -17.75 -18.31
C ILE A 380 8.02 -16.34 -17.81
N CYS A 381 8.96 -15.65 -18.46
CA CYS A 381 9.19 -14.24 -18.19
C CYS A 381 8.06 -13.41 -18.81
N LEU A 382 7.17 -12.87 -17.99
CA LEU A 382 6.04 -12.04 -18.41
C LEU A 382 6.20 -10.60 -17.90
N SER A 383 5.39 -9.69 -18.42
CA SER A 383 5.24 -8.33 -17.87
C SER A 383 4.03 -8.30 -16.94
N THR A 384 4.04 -7.52 -15.85
CA THR A 384 2.99 -7.50 -14.80
C THR A 384 1.53 -7.55 -15.29
N LEU A 385 1.19 -6.81 -16.34
CA LEU A 385 -0.16 -6.85 -16.96
C LEU A 385 -0.51 -8.23 -17.57
N VAL A 386 0.46 -8.82 -18.28
CA VAL A 386 0.32 -10.09 -19.00
C VAL A 386 0.39 -11.27 -18.04
N ASP A 387 1.28 -11.19 -17.04
CA ASP A 387 1.33 -12.10 -15.90
C ASP A 387 -0.04 -12.19 -15.22
N ARG A 388 -0.63 -11.03 -14.83
CA ARG A 388 -1.96 -11.02 -14.23
C ARG A 388 -3.05 -11.57 -15.16
N ALA A 389 -2.98 -11.27 -16.47
CA ALA A 389 -3.93 -11.80 -17.46
C ALA A 389 -3.79 -13.33 -17.64
N PHE A 390 -2.58 -13.87 -17.53
CA PHE A 390 -2.29 -15.30 -17.58
C PHE A 390 -2.74 -16.04 -16.31
N ASP A 391 -2.58 -15.42 -15.14
CA ASP A 391 -3.03 -15.94 -13.84
C ASP A 391 -4.55 -15.95 -13.66
N THR A 392 -5.24 -15.04 -14.31
CA THR A 392 -6.71 -14.95 -14.25
C THR A 392 -7.39 -15.57 -15.47
N GLY A 393 -6.65 -16.11 -16.43
CA GLY A 393 -7.17 -16.79 -17.62
C GLY A 393 -7.82 -15.89 -18.66
N PHE A 394 -7.54 -14.58 -18.65
CA PHE A 394 -7.89 -13.69 -19.78
C PHE A 394 -6.93 -13.86 -20.96
N LEU A 395 -5.72 -14.36 -20.69
CA LEU A 395 -4.72 -14.80 -21.66
C LEU A 395 -4.34 -16.24 -21.33
N THR A 396 -4.30 -17.11 -22.33
CA THR A 396 -3.76 -18.47 -22.19
C THR A 396 -2.67 -18.70 -23.24
N ILE A 397 -1.87 -19.76 -23.04
CA ILE A 397 -0.80 -20.18 -23.95
C ILE A 397 -1.01 -21.66 -24.19
N ASP A 398 -1.17 -22.06 -25.45
CA ASP A 398 -1.39 -23.47 -25.79
C ASP A 398 -0.10 -24.31 -25.81
N THR A 399 -0.25 -25.62 -25.95
CA THR A 399 0.86 -26.59 -26.03
C THR A 399 1.75 -26.43 -27.26
N ASP A 400 1.32 -25.65 -28.26
CA ASP A 400 2.10 -25.33 -29.45
C ASP A 400 2.69 -23.91 -29.37
N LEU A 401 2.58 -23.27 -28.19
CA LEU A 401 3.10 -21.96 -27.81
C LEU A 401 2.42 -20.77 -28.50
N ILE A 402 1.14 -20.91 -28.88
CA ILE A 402 0.32 -19.81 -29.38
C ILE A 402 -0.43 -19.17 -28.21
N ILE A 403 -0.47 -17.84 -28.21
CA ILE A 403 -1.17 -17.03 -27.22
C ILE A 403 -2.63 -16.86 -27.66
N HIS A 404 -3.58 -17.06 -26.73
CA HIS A 404 -5.01 -16.89 -26.96
C HIS A 404 -5.60 -15.89 -25.97
N ILE A 405 -6.44 -14.98 -26.44
CA ILE A 405 -7.09 -13.94 -25.63
C ILE A 405 -8.58 -14.23 -25.49
N SER A 406 -9.07 -14.35 -24.26
CA SER A 406 -10.49 -14.61 -23.98
C SER A 406 -11.34 -13.35 -24.23
N THR A 407 -11.78 -13.18 -25.48
CA THR A 407 -12.60 -12.03 -25.91
C THR A 407 -13.95 -11.95 -25.19
N GLU A 408 -14.56 -13.10 -24.87
CA GLU A 408 -15.83 -13.18 -24.13
C GLU A 408 -15.69 -12.63 -22.71
N ARG A 409 -14.69 -13.11 -21.95
CA ARG A 409 -14.43 -12.63 -20.58
C ARG A 409 -14.00 -11.17 -20.53
N LEU A 410 -13.49 -10.62 -21.63
CA LEU A 410 -13.10 -9.22 -21.78
C LEU A 410 -14.16 -8.34 -22.47
N ALA A 411 -15.35 -8.86 -22.81
CA ALA A 411 -16.36 -8.13 -23.59
C ALA A 411 -16.80 -6.80 -22.96
N ASN A 412 -16.78 -6.71 -21.62
CA ASN A 412 -17.15 -5.52 -20.85
C ASN A 412 -15.96 -4.60 -20.50
N ASP A 413 -14.73 -4.96 -20.83
CA ASP A 413 -13.53 -4.12 -20.65
C ASP A 413 -12.77 -3.97 -21.99
N LEU A 414 -13.27 -3.05 -22.81
CA LEU A 414 -12.68 -2.73 -24.11
C LEU A 414 -11.26 -2.16 -24.01
N SER A 415 -10.87 -1.61 -22.85
CA SER A 415 -9.53 -1.02 -22.64
C SER A 415 -8.49 -2.12 -22.44
N LEU A 416 -8.82 -3.11 -21.60
CA LEU A 416 -7.98 -4.30 -21.41
C LEU A 416 -7.97 -5.17 -22.67
N LEU A 417 -9.13 -5.35 -23.32
CA LEU A 417 -9.22 -6.05 -24.61
C LEU A 417 -8.34 -5.38 -25.67
N GLY A 418 -8.43 -4.06 -25.84
CA GLY A 418 -7.59 -3.32 -26.79
C GLY A 418 -6.09 -3.45 -26.49
N SER A 419 -5.72 -3.55 -25.22
CA SER A 419 -4.33 -3.73 -24.79
C SER A 419 -3.77 -5.13 -25.12
N LEU A 420 -4.60 -6.17 -24.96
CA LEU A 420 -4.19 -7.58 -25.08
C LEU A 420 -4.41 -8.19 -26.48
N ARG A 421 -5.47 -7.78 -27.20
CA ARG A 421 -5.91 -8.41 -28.46
C ARG A 421 -4.84 -8.50 -29.56
N GLN A 422 -3.87 -7.58 -29.57
CA GLN A 422 -2.75 -7.60 -30.51
C GLN A 422 -1.82 -8.83 -30.38
N TYR A 423 -1.90 -9.55 -29.25
CA TYR A 423 -1.11 -10.76 -28.99
C TYR A 423 -1.88 -12.05 -29.28
N ASP A 424 -3.16 -11.97 -29.63
CA ASP A 424 -4.00 -13.13 -29.98
C ASP A 424 -3.49 -13.81 -31.26
N GLY A 425 -3.35 -15.14 -31.23
CA GLY A 425 -2.75 -15.93 -32.31
C GLY A 425 -1.24 -15.74 -32.48
N VAL A 426 -0.57 -14.93 -31.66
CA VAL A 426 0.88 -14.71 -31.75
C VAL A 426 1.63 -15.85 -31.06
N ARG A 427 2.71 -16.32 -31.68
CA ARG A 427 3.62 -17.32 -31.08
C ARG A 427 4.45 -16.68 -29.96
N LEU A 428 4.43 -17.29 -28.78
CA LEU A 428 5.26 -16.90 -27.64
C LEU A 428 6.73 -16.86 -28.02
N ARG A 429 7.45 -15.80 -27.60
CA ARG A 429 8.91 -15.78 -27.69
C ARG A 429 9.49 -16.85 -26.78
N LEU A 430 10.31 -17.75 -27.34
CA LEU A 430 11.04 -18.74 -26.56
C LEU A 430 12.25 -18.14 -25.82
N PRO A 431 12.63 -18.71 -24.66
CA PRO A 431 13.90 -18.42 -24.01
C PRO A 431 15.07 -19.05 -24.78
N THR A 432 16.30 -18.71 -24.39
CA THR A 432 17.53 -19.31 -24.95
C THR A 432 17.83 -20.71 -24.41
N ARG A 433 17.22 -21.07 -23.27
CA ARG A 433 17.33 -22.34 -22.55
C ARG A 433 16.02 -22.62 -21.82
N ASP A 434 15.78 -23.89 -21.49
CA ASP A 434 14.73 -24.32 -20.55
C ASP A 434 13.35 -23.79 -20.97
N ALA A 435 12.88 -24.27 -22.13
CA ALA A 435 11.64 -23.81 -22.75
C ALA A 435 10.40 -24.29 -21.98
N PRO A 436 9.28 -23.55 -22.01
CA PRO A 436 8.03 -23.93 -21.35
C PRO A 436 7.62 -25.39 -21.62
N ASN A 437 7.50 -26.19 -20.56
CA ASN A 437 7.21 -27.61 -20.71
C ASN A 437 5.79 -27.84 -21.24
N ARG A 438 5.64 -28.75 -22.21
CA ARG A 438 4.35 -29.06 -22.85
C ARG A 438 3.32 -29.60 -21.86
N GLU A 439 3.72 -30.42 -20.89
CA GLU A 439 2.82 -30.99 -19.88
C GLU A 439 2.34 -29.92 -18.89
N PHE A 440 3.23 -29.01 -18.48
CA PHE A 440 2.86 -27.89 -17.60
C PHE A 440 1.85 -26.96 -18.29
N LEU A 441 2.06 -26.65 -19.58
CA LEU A 441 1.10 -25.89 -20.39
C LEU A 441 -0.25 -26.62 -20.49
N GLN A 442 -0.24 -27.93 -20.74
CA GLN A 442 -1.48 -28.74 -20.78
C GLN A 442 -2.23 -28.73 -19.44
N ARG A 443 -1.53 -28.88 -18.31
CA ARG A 443 -2.09 -28.76 -16.95
C ARG A 443 -2.71 -27.37 -16.72
N ARG A 444 -2.07 -26.30 -17.21
CA ARG A 444 -2.55 -24.92 -17.08
C ARG A 444 -3.78 -24.63 -17.95
N LEU A 445 -3.83 -25.16 -19.17
CA LEU A 445 -5.00 -25.05 -20.05
C LEU A 445 -6.23 -25.75 -19.46
N GLY A 446 -6.04 -26.93 -18.88
CA GLY A 446 -7.11 -27.71 -18.24
C GLY A 446 -7.80 -27.03 -17.04
N LYS A 447 -7.31 -25.85 -16.58
CA LYS A 447 -8.00 -25.02 -15.58
C LYS A 447 -9.00 -24.02 -16.16
N TRP A 448 -9.01 -23.83 -17.47
CA TRP A 448 -9.80 -22.79 -18.16
C TRP A 448 -10.67 -23.35 -19.29
N VAL A 449 -10.73 -24.68 -19.43
CA VAL A 449 -11.62 -25.39 -20.35
C VAL A 449 -12.72 -26.05 -19.51
N ASP A 450 -13.79 -25.28 -19.28
CA ASP A 450 -15.11 -25.72 -18.81
C ASP A 450 -16.16 -25.16 -19.80
#